data_AF-A0A978W223-F1
#
_entry.id   AF-A0A978W223-F1
#
_cell.length_a   1.000
_cell.length_b   1.000
_cell.length_c   1.000
_cell.angle_alpha   90.00
_cell.angle_beta   90.00
_cell.angle_gamma   90.00
#
_symmetry.space_group_name_H-M   'P 1'
#
loop_
_entity.id
_entity.type
_entity.pdbx_description
1 polymer ?
#
loop_
_entity_poly.entity_id
_entity_poly.type
_entity_poly.pdbx_seq_one_letter_code
_entity_poly.pdbx_strand_id
1 'polypeptide(L)'
;MANRRCLYALTRQASALFSTNPSARSFIAHLTAKQPLKILSTRFPAICTNPEPAWCTHCSRFRHFSSNRGNDDDDDDDEDEDVDYEETGENSEDESVSASGSRPESEYSAEEKEEEAAAIGYKVIGPLQKSDRVFKPYEPLFAVVQIGSHQFKVSNRDCIFTERLKFCEVNDKVILNKVLLLGSSSQTIVGRPIVPDAAVHAVVEEHALDAKVLIFKKKRRKNYRRTKGHRQELTKLRITDIQGIEKPENIGTQKPLRAAVKKPEKIAVAA
;
A
#
# COMPACT_ATOMS: atom_id res chain seq x y z
N MET A 1 -14.66 -20.45 36.64
CA MET A 1 -13.79 -20.04 37.76
C MET A 1 -13.11 -18.73 37.38
N ALA A 2 -13.40 -17.68 38.14
CA ALA A 2 -12.91 -16.34 37.92
C ALA A 2 -11.54 -16.17 38.59
N ASN A 3 -10.55 -15.65 37.85
CA ASN A 3 -9.42 -14.96 38.45
C ASN A 3 -9.35 -13.56 37.85
N ARG A 4 -10.06 -12.65 38.50
CA ARG A 4 -9.84 -11.20 38.43
C ARG A 4 -8.55 -10.92 39.20
N ARG A 5 -7.49 -10.48 38.52
CA ARG A 5 -6.41 -9.76 39.18
C ARG A 5 -6.42 -8.31 38.73
N CYS A 6 -6.34 -7.47 39.75
CA CYS A 6 -6.70 -6.08 39.82
C CYS A 6 -5.67 -5.18 39.13
N LEU A 7 -6.11 -3.97 38.78
CA LEU A 7 -5.36 -2.86 38.24
C LEU A 7 -4.63 -2.04 39.33
N TYR A 8 -3.75 -1.13 38.85
CA TYR A 8 -3.16 0.08 39.47
C TYR A 8 -1.91 -0.13 40.35
N ALA A 9 -0.83 0.69 40.31
CA ALA A 9 -0.70 2.10 39.92
C ALA A 9 0.77 2.53 39.57
N LEU A 10 0.88 3.57 38.72
CA LEU A 10 1.71 4.81 38.78
C LEU A 10 3.20 4.71 39.24
N THR A 11 4.20 5.25 38.53
CA THR A 11 4.46 6.70 38.39
C THR A 11 5.63 6.98 37.43
N ARG A 12 5.58 8.15 36.78
CA ARG A 12 6.65 8.80 35.98
C ARG A 12 7.83 9.21 36.86
N GLN A 13 9.06 9.09 36.37
CA GLN A 13 10.11 10.08 36.60
C GLN A 13 10.95 10.29 35.34
N ALA A 14 10.84 11.49 34.77
CA ALA A 14 11.78 12.05 33.82
C ALA A 14 12.70 12.99 34.61
N SER A 15 14.02 12.79 34.54
CA SER A 15 15.01 13.70 35.10
C SER A 15 15.73 14.41 33.95
N ALA A 16 15.32 15.64 33.69
CA ALA A 16 16.11 16.61 32.92
C ALA A 16 17.08 17.30 33.88
N LEU A 17 18.38 17.19 33.61
CA LEU A 17 19.40 17.99 34.30
C LEU A 17 19.78 19.16 33.39
N PHE A 18 19.37 20.35 33.81
CA PHE A 18 19.88 21.63 33.35
C PHE A 18 21.32 21.78 33.84
N SER A 19 22.24 22.10 32.93
CA SER A 19 23.60 22.55 33.24
C SER A 19 23.76 23.99 32.78
N THR A 20 24.16 24.83 33.71
CA THR A 20 24.39 26.27 33.60
C THR A 20 25.84 26.57 33.25
N ASN A 21 26.10 27.36 32.22
CA ASN A 21 27.30 28.18 32.14
C ASN A 21 27.09 29.40 31.22
N PRO A 22 27.13 30.64 31.75
CA PRO A 22 27.07 31.86 30.95
C PRO A 22 28.47 32.46 30.78
N SER A 23 28.85 32.82 29.55
CA SER A 23 29.95 33.76 29.32
C SER A 23 29.63 34.69 28.16
N ALA A 24 29.43 35.96 28.55
CA ALA A 24 29.66 37.21 27.84
C ALA A 24 29.39 37.28 26.32
N ARG A 25 28.44 38.16 25.94
CA ARG A 25 28.78 39.39 25.19
C ARG A 25 27.62 40.39 25.22
N SER A 26 28.03 41.62 25.42
CA SER A 26 27.26 42.83 25.69
C SER A 26 27.03 43.66 24.43
N PHE A 27 26.03 44.56 24.52
CA PHE A 27 25.70 45.69 23.63
C PHE A 27 25.07 45.27 22.28
N ILE A 28 23.95 45.82 21.80
CA ILE A 28 23.52 47.23 21.71
C ILE A 28 21.97 47.29 21.76
N ALA A 29 21.45 48.28 22.50
CA ALA A 29 20.04 48.68 22.45
C ALA A 29 19.79 49.63 21.28
N HIS A 30 18.61 49.58 20.65
CA HIS A 30 17.79 50.77 20.38
C HIS A 30 16.34 50.36 20.07
N LEU A 31 15.43 51.16 20.63
CA LEU A 31 13.98 51.02 20.66
C LEU A 31 13.35 51.25 19.27
N THR A 32 12.16 50.67 19.03
CA THR A 32 10.92 51.45 18.75
C THR A 32 9.66 50.56 18.71
N ALA A 33 8.81 50.79 19.72
CA ALA A 33 7.35 50.79 19.82
C ALA A 33 6.41 50.31 18.67
N LYS A 34 5.36 49.56 19.12
CA LYS A 34 3.92 49.63 18.75
C LYS A 34 3.51 49.02 17.38
N GLN A 35 2.58 48.06 17.21
CA GLN A 35 1.17 47.92 17.67
C GLN A 35 0.57 46.54 17.23
N PRO A 36 -0.69 46.16 17.60
CA PRO A 36 -1.08 44.79 17.97
C PRO A 36 -1.80 43.92 16.91
N LEU A 37 -1.82 42.61 17.22
CA LEU A 37 -2.52 41.51 16.55
C LEU A 37 -4.05 41.69 16.54
N LYS A 38 -4.68 41.44 15.39
CA LYS A 38 -6.14 41.28 15.25
C LYS A 38 -6.46 39.80 15.04
N ILE A 39 -7.13 39.21 16.03
CA ILE A 39 -7.74 37.87 15.98
C ILE A 39 -9.17 38.07 15.48
N LEU A 40 -9.51 37.48 14.33
CA LEU A 40 -10.89 37.43 13.83
C LEU A 40 -11.55 36.13 14.31
N SER A 41 -12.29 36.29 15.41
CA SER A 41 -13.35 35.39 15.86
C SER A 41 -14.58 35.63 14.98
N THR A 42 -15.04 34.60 14.27
CA THR A 42 -16.35 34.61 13.62
C THR A 42 -17.23 33.55 14.27
N ARG A 43 -18.45 34.02 14.57
CA ARG A 43 -19.43 33.45 15.47
C ARG A 43 -20.29 32.41 14.73
N PHE A 44 -20.50 31.27 15.37
CA PHE A 44 -21.64 30.38 15.10
C PHE A 44 -22.95 31.08 15.50
N PRO A 45 -24.01 31.05 14.67
CA PRO A 45 -25.36 31.26 15.16
C PRO A 45 -26.00 29.93 15.55
N ALA A 46 -26.22 29.75 16.84
CA ALA A 46 -27.22 28.83 17.37
C ALA A 46 -28.61 29.45 17.15
N ILE A 47 -29.52 28.69 16.53
CA ILE A 47 -30.95 28.99 16.51
C ILE A 47 -31.63 27.81 17.19
N CYS A 48 -31.92 28.00 18.48
CA CYS A 48 -32.84 27.18 19.25
C CYS A 48 -33.98 28.11 19.69
N THR A 49 -35.18 27.90 19.16
CA THR A 49 -36.42 28.44 19.75
C THR A 49 -37.53 27.41 19.54
N ASN A 50 -37.77 26.59 20.56
CA ASN A 50 -39.07 25.96 20.82
C ASN A 50 -39.82 26.84 21.82
N PRO A 51 -41.14 26.97 21.67
CA PRO A 51 -42.03 27.08 22.82
C PRO A 51 -43.15 26.01 22.76
N GLU A 52 -43.05 25.09 23.72
CA GLU A 52 -44.08 24.53 24.60
C GLU A 52 -45.44 23.94 24.13
N PRO A 53 -46.03 23.05 24.96
CA PRO A 53 -46.89 21.95 24.54
C PRO A 53 -48.38 22.21 24.84
N ALA A 54 -49.26 21.68 23.98
CA ALA A 54 -50.68 21.57 24.28
C ALA A 54 -51.06 20.11 24.52
N TRP A 55 -51.70 19.90 25.67
CA TRP A 55 -52.23 18.65 26.18
C TRP A 55 -53.21 17.99 25.22
N CYS A 56 -53.12 16.68 25.06
CA CYS A 56 -54.28 15.88 24.66
C CYS A 56 -54.29 14.57 25.46
N THR A 57 -55.13 14.60 26.49
CA THR A 57 -55.47 13.51 27.39
C THR A 57 -56.57 12.68 26.74
N HIS A 58 -56.25 11.50 26.19
CA HIS A 58 -57.09 10.30 26.23
C HIS A 58 -56.51 9.20 25.33
N CYS A 59 -55.97 8.13 25.93
CA CYS A 59 -56.39 6.76 25.61
C CYS A 59 -55.64 5.78 26.52
N SER A 60 -56.35 5.34 27.56
CA SER A 60 -56.01 4.21 28.41
C SER A 60 -56.41 2.89 27.75
N ARG A 61 -55.61 1.84 28.01
CA ARG A 61 -55.87 0.39 27.78
C ARG A 61 -55.77 -0.01 26.29
N PHE A 62 -55.06 -1.05 25.89
CA PHE A 62 -54.92 -2.39 26.47
C PHE A 62 -53.52 -2.96 26.14
N ARG A 63 -52.90 -3.64 27.10
CA ARG A 63 -51.79 -4.56 26.84
C ARG A 63 -52.36 -5.81 26.18
N HIS A 64 -51.87 -6.18 25.00
CA HIS A 64 -51.93 -7.56 24.55
C HIS A 64 -50.51 -8.10 24.43
N PHE A 65 -50.17 -8.93 25.41
CA PHE A 65 -49.07 -9.88 25.39
C PHE A 65 -49.60 -11.09 24.62
N SER A 66 -49.20 -11.24 23.35
CA SER A 66 -49.49 -12.42 22.56
C SER A 66 -48.20 -13.22 22.43
N SER A 67 -48.15 -14.31 23.19
CA SER A 67 -47.23 -15.42 23.03
C SER A 67 -47.49 -16.10 21.68
N ASN A 68 -46.57 -15.96 20.72
CA ASN A 68 -46.48 -16.91 19.62
C ASN A 68 -45.45 -17.97 20.01
N ARG A 69 -45.96 -19.05 20.62
CA ARG A 69 -45.28 -20.35 20.66
C ARG A 69 -45.47 -21.02 19.30
N GLY A 70 -44.44 -21.72 18.83
CA GLY A 70 -44.55 -22.67 17.72
C GLY A 70 -43.95 -22.16 16.42
N ASN A 71 -42.68 -22.47 16.22
CA ASN A 71 -42.23 -23.46 15.23
C ASN A 71 -40.70 -23.53 15.37
N ASP A 72 -40.25 -24.27 16.38
CA ASP A 72 -39.00 -25.03 16.28
C ASP A 72 -39.43 -26.29 15.51
N ASP A 73 -39.08 -26.39 14.22
CA ASP A 73 -39.10 -27.61 13.38
C ASP A 73 -38.52 -27.17 12.02
N ASP A 74 -37.21 -26.90 11.98
CA ASP A 74 -36.42 -27.13 10.77
C ASP A 74 -35.63 -28.41 11.09
N ASP A 75 -36.27 -29.55 10.81
CA ASP A 75 -35.62 -30.85 10.73
C ASP A 75 -34.55 -30.76 9.64
N ASP A 76 -33.28 -30.69 10.05
CA ASP A 76 -32.16 -31.09 9.21
C ASP A 76 -32.23 -32.63 9.09
N ASP A 77 -33.17 -33.13 8.28
CA ASP A 77 -33.13 -34.50 7.75
C ASP A 77 -31.96 -34.56 6.74
N ASP A 78 -30.74 -34.67 7.27
CA ASP A 78 -29.62 -35.23 6.52
C ASP A 78 -29.96 -36.73 6.34
N GLU A 79 -30.75 -37.06 5.32
CA GLU A 79 -30.84 -38.43 4.80
C GLU A 79 -29.44 -38.83 4.32
N ASP A 80 -28.67 -39.44 5.21
CA ASP A 80 -27.51 -40.24 4.84
C ASP A 80 -28.03 -41.43 4.01
N GLU A 81 -28.16 -41.24 2.69
CA GLU A 81 -28.24 -42.36 1.76
C GLU A 81 -26.92 -43.15 1.88
N ASP A 82 -26.94 -44.19 2.72
CA ASP A 82 -25.94 -45.26 2.74
C ASP A 82 -25.97 -45.96 1.38
N VAL A 83 -25.17 -45.45 0.44
CA VAL A 83 -24.96 -46.09 -0.86
C VAL A 83 -24.13 -47.34 -0.62
N ASP A 84 -24.81 -48.49 -0.54
CA ASP A 84 -24.21 -49.82 -0.50
C ASP A 84 -23.30 -50.02 -1.72
N TYR A 85 -22.00 -49.83 -1.51
CA TYR A 85 -20.97 -50.11 -2.51
C TYR A 85 -20.76 -51.63 -2.55
N GLU A 86 -21.50 -52.29 -3.43
CA GLU A 86 -21.30 -53.72 -3.76
C GLU A 86 -19.84 -53.95 -4.22
N GLU A 87 -19.13 -54.77 -3.45
CA GLU A 87 -17.77 -55.24 -3.71
C GLU A 87 -17.80 -56.27 -4.85
N THR A 88 -17.79 -55.80 -6.10
CA THR A 88 -17.60 -56.68 -7.25
C THR A 88 -16.12 -56.83 -7.59
N GLY A 89 -15.56 -57.94 -7.12
CA GLY A 89 -14.88 -58.91 -7.99
C GLY A 89 -13.49 -58.56 -8.50
N GLU A 90 -12.50 -59.21 -7.90
CA GLU A 90 -11.18 -59.46 -8.49
C GLU A 90 -11.31 -60.00 -9.91
N ASN A 91 -10.60 -59.41 -10.88
CA ASN A 91 -10.00 -60.19 -11.97
C ASN A 91 -8.81 -59.48 -12.62
N SER A 92 -7.72 -60.25 -12.69
CA SER A 92 -6.64 -60.28 -13.70
C SER A 92 -5.87 -58.99 -14.05
N GLU A 93 -4.53 -59.08 -13.87
CA GLU A 93 -3.48 -58.86 -14.89
C GLU A 93 -4.02 -58.15 -16.17
N ASP A 94 -3.61 -56.95 -16.55
CA ASP A 94 -2.41 -56.65 -17.34
C ASP A 94 -2.23 -55.12 -17.49
N GLU A 95 -1.04 -54.72 -17.92
CA GLU A 95 -0.73 -53.48 -18.67
C GLU A 95 -0.54 -52.14 -17.96
N SER A 96 0.65 -51.61 -18.22
CA SER A 96 1.15 -50.29 -17.89
C SER A 96 0.36 -49.17 -18.56
N VAL A 97 -0.16 -48.22 -17.77
CA VAL A 97 -0.22 -46.80 -18.15
C VAL A 97 -0.19 -45.94 -16.90
N SER A 98 0.92 -45.24 -16.70
CA SER A 98 1.06 -44.16 -15.74
C SER A 98 0.11 -43.01 -16.10
N ALA A 99 -1.13 -43.07 -15.63
CA ALA A 99 -2.08 -41.99 -15.70
C ALA A 99 -1.78 -40.97 -14.58
N SER A 100 -0.72 -40.20 -14.76
CA SER A 100 -0.65 -38.87 -14.15
C SER A 100 -1.79 -38.05 -14.76
N GLY A 101 -2.91 -37.97 -14.05
CA GLY A 101 -4.01 -37.07 -14.38
C GLY A 101 -3.56 -35.62 -14.19
N SER A 102 -2.71 -35.12 -15.09
CA SER A 102 -2.53 -33.70 -15.32
C SER A 102 -3.85 -33.21 -15.88
N ARG A 103 -4.66 -32.63 -15.00
CA ARG A 103 -5.74 -31.71 -15.38
C ARG A 103 -5.18 -30.86 -16.53
N PRO A 104 -5.81 -30.82 -17.73
CA PRO A 104 -5.27 -30.06 -18.83
C PRO A 104 -5.11 -28.64 -18.31
N GLU A 105 -3.86 -28.18 -18.20
CA GLU A 105 -3.62 -26.76 -18.06
C GLU A 105 -4.34 -26.18 -19.27
N SER A 106 -5.38 -25.38 -19.04
CA SER A 106 -5.90 -24.55 -20.11
C SER A 106 -4.74 -23.64 -20.49
N GLU A 107 -3.96 -24.07 -21.48
CA GLU A 107 -2.82 -23.32 -21.98
C GLU A 107 -3.41 -22.03 -22.54
N TYR A 108 -3.38 -20.96 -21.74
CA TYR A 108 -3.73 -19.63 -22.20
C TYR A 108 -2.93 -19.37 -23.47
N SER A 109 -3.63 -19.06 -24.56
CA SER A 109 -2.96 -18.68 -25.79
C SER A 109 -2.06 -17.47 -25.51
N ALA A 110 -0.95 -17.32 -26.24
CA ALA A 110 -0.05 -16.20 -26.02
C ALA A 110 -0.78 -14.84 -26.13
N GLU A 111 -1.75 -14.77 -27.03
CA GLU A 111 -2.62 -13.62 -27.27
C GLU A 111 -3.47 -13.29 -26.03
N GLU A 112 -4.12 -14.29 -25.43
CA GLU A 112 -4.91 -14.11 -24.19
C GLU A 112 -4.05 -13.60 -23.02
N LYS A 113 -2.81 -14.08 -22.90
CA LYS A 113 -1.88 -13.62 -21.85
C LYS A 113 -1.54 -12.15 -22.04
N GLU A 114 -1.30 -11.73 -23.28
CA GLU A 114 -1.02 -10.33 -23.61
C GLU A 114 -2.25 -9.45 -23.38
N GLU A 115 -3.45 -9.92 -23.69
CA GLU A 115 -4.71 -9.20 -23.45
C GLU A 115 -5.01 -9.04 -21.97
N GLU A 116 -4.85 -10.10 -21.14
CA GLU A 116 -5.04 -10.00 -19.69
C GLU A 116 -3.99 -9.07 -19.06
N ALA A 117 -2.73 -9.15 -19.50
CA ALA A 117 -1.67 -8.22 -19.07
C ALA A 117 -2.01 -6.76 -19.43
N ALA A 118 -2.47 -6.52 -20.67
CA ALA A 118 -2.88 -5.20 -21.13
C ALA A 118 -4.09 -4.67 -20.36
N ALA A 119 -5.04 -5.54 -20.01
CA ALA A 119 -6.19 -5.21 -19.18
C ALA A 119 -5.77 -4.78 -17.75
N ILE A 120 -4.74 -5.39 -17.17
CA ILE A 120 -4.17 -4.96 -15.88
C ILE A 120 -3.39 -3.63 -16.06
N GLY A 121 -2.78 -3.41 -17.22
CA GLY A 121 -2.15 -2.15 -17.61
C GLY A 121 -0.66 -2.24 -17.92
N TYR A 122 -0.14 -3.45 -18.17
CA TYR A 122 1.27 -3.66 -18.46
C TYR A 122 1.47 -4.52 -19.70
N LYS A 123 2.67 -4.43 -20.29
CA LYS A 123 3.14 -5.26 -21.40
C LYS A 123 4.50 -5.83 -21.06
N VAL A 124 4.68 -7.14 -21.27
CA VAL A 124 5.97 -7.81 -21.10
C VAL A 124 6.77 -7.69 -22.39
N ILE A 125 8.02 -7.24 -22.30
CA ILE A 125 8.95 -7.19 -23.45
C ILE A 125 9.78 -8.47 -23.52
N GLY A 126 10.19 -8.97 -22.36
CA GLY A 126 11.05 -10.15 -22.21
C GLY A 126 12.19 -9.91 -21.20
N PRO A 127 13.12 -10.86 -21.09
CA PRO A 127 14.10 -10.89 -20.01
C PRO A 127 15.20 -9.83 -20.17
N LEU A 128 15.64 -9.29 -19.02
CA LEU A 128 16.76 -8.38 -18.92
C LEU A 128 18.08 -9.12 -19.20
N GLN A 129 18.80 -8.66 -20.23
CA GLN A 129 20.14 -9.16 -20.53
C GLN A 129 21.17 -8.51 -19.60
N LYS A 130 22.21 -9.26 -19.21
CA LYS A 130 23.27 -8.78 -18.31
C LYS A 130 24.06 -7.59 -18.87
N SER A 131 24.10 -7.44 -20.19
CA SER A 131 24.75 -6.31 -20.89
C SER A 131 23.98 -5.00 -20.73
N ASP A 132 22.68 -5.06 -20.45
CA ASP A 132 21.80 -3.91 -20.56
C ASP A 132 21.93 -3.02 -19.33
N ARG A 133 22.50 -1.83 -19.50
CA ARG A 133 22.56 -0.81 -18.44
C ARG A 133 21.27 0.00 -18.43
N VAL A 134 20.19 -0.59 -17.91
CA VAL A 134 18.84 0.00 -17.97
C VAL A 134 18.63 1.12 -16.94
N PHE A 135 19.37 1.11 -15.84
CA PHE A 135 19.22 2.12 -14.78
C PHE A 135 19.93 3.44 -15.13
N LYS A 136 19.14 4.42 -15.56
CA LYS A 136 19.58 5.80 -15.78
C LYS A 136 19.80 6.54 -14.45
N PRO A 137 20.58 7.63 -14.39
CA PRO A 137 20.62 8.51 -13.21
C PRO A 137 19.23 9.09 -12.91
N TYR A 138 19.05 9.58 -11.67
CA TYR A 138 17.78 10.19 -11.27
C TYR A 138 17.50 11.43 -12.11
N GLU A 139 16.29 11.51 -12.67
CA GLU A 139 15.78 12.66 -13.40
C GLU A 139 14.65 13.29 -12.57
N PRO A 140 14.57 14.64 -12.45
CA PRO A 140 13.56 15.31 -11.62
C PRO A 140 12.19 15.35 -12.32
N LEU A 141 11.63 14.17 -12.55
CA LEU A 141 10.31 13.93 -13.13
C LEU A 141 9.62 12.78 -12.38
N PHE A 142 8.29 12.73 -12.48
CA PHE A 142 7.47 11.69 -11.89
C PHE A 142 6.28 11.33 -12.79
N ALA A 143 5.74 10.14 -12.58
CA ALA A 143 4.52 9.66 -13.20
C ALA A 143 3.57 9.11 -12.13
N VAL A 144 2.27 9.10 -12.44
CA VAL A 144 1.27 8.33 -11.69
C VAL A 144 0.80 7.20 -12.59
N VAL A 145 1.15 5.97 -12.21
CA VAL A 145 0.79 4.75 -12.95
C VAL A 145 -0.34 4.02 -12.25
N GLN A 146 -1.22 3.40 -13.01
CA GLN A 146 -2.25 2.51 -12.50
C GLN A 146 -1.92 1.07 -12.87
N ILE A 147 -1.86 0.19 -11.87
CA ILE A 147 -1.66 -1.25 -12.05
C ILE A 147 -2.85 -1.94 -11.39
N GLY A 148 -3.69 -2.58 -12.20
CA GLY A 148 -4.98 -3.11 -11.73
C GLY A 148 -5.85 -2.00 -11.12
N SER A 149 -6.17 -2.16 -9.84
CA SER A 149 -7.00 -1.21 -9.08
C SER A 149 -6.20 -0.16 -8.29
N HIS A 150 -4.88 -0.27 -8.26
CA HIS A 150 -4.01 0.58 -7.45
C HIS A 150 -3.25 1.61 -8.28
N GLN A 151 -3.05 2.79 -7.71
CA GLN A 151 -2.28 3.87 -8.31
C GLN A 151 -0.98 4.10 -7.52
N PHE A 152 0.11 4.31 -8.24
CA PHE A 152 1.43 4.54 -7.67
C PHE A 152 2.04 5.79 -8.26
N LYS A 153 2.56 6.67 -7.39
CA LYS A 153 3.45 7.74 -7.80
C LYS A 153 4.86 7.16 -7.91
N VAL A 154 5.48 7.32 -9.06
CA VAL A 154 6.79 6.76 -9.36
C VAL A 154 7.72 7.79 -9.98
N SER A 155 8.98 7.71 -9.58
CA SER A 155 10.11 8.37 -10.23
C SER A 155 11.13 7.31 -10.70
N ASN A 156 12.12 7.74 -11.48
CA ASN A 156 13.18 6.85 -11.92
C ASN A 156 13.94 6.28 -10.71
N ARG A 157 14.23 4.97 -10.73
CA ARG A 157 14.89 4.17 -9.68
C ARG A 157 14.04 3.89 -8.46
N ASP A 158 12.75 4.18 -8.47
CA ASP A 158 11.89 3.78 -7.36
C ASP A 158 11.64 2.26 -7.38
N CYS A 159 11.52 1.68 -6.19
CA CYS A 159 10.97 0.34 -6.01
C CYS A 159 9.53 0.45 -5.54
N ILE A 160 8.62 -0.27 -6.20
CA ILE A 160 7.23 -0.38 -5.76
C ILE A 160 6.84 -1.84 -5.59
N PHE A 161 5.97 -2.10 -4.63
CA PHE A 161 5.31 -3.40 -4.46
C PHE A 161 3.93 -3.33 -5.08
N THR A 162 3.62 -4.32 -5.89
CA THR A 162 2.37 -4.43 -6.63
C THR A 162 1.73 -5.78 -6.35
N GLU A 163 0.46 -5.92 -6.71
CA GLU A 163 -0.21 -7.23 -6.75
C GLU A 163 0.57 -8.19 -7.65
N ARG A 164 0.37 -9.50 -7.46
CA ARG A 164 1.08 -10.52 -8.23
C ARG A 164 0.76 -10.39 -9.72
N LEU A 165 1.80 -10.09 -10.51
CA LEU A 165 1.75 -10.18 -11.97
C LEU A 165 1.95 -11.63 -12.40
N LYS A 166 0.95 -12.23 -13.06
CA LYS A 166 0.94 -13.66 -13.41
C LYS A 166 1.87 -14.01 -14.58
N PHE A 167 1.94 -13.11 -15.58
CA PHE A 167 2.60 -13.37 -16.87
C PHE A 167 4.03 -12.81 -16.97
N CYS A 168 4.62 -12.39 -15.85
CA CYS A 168 5.98 -11.87 -15.81
C CYS A 168 6.85 -12.79 -14.96
N GLU A 169 8.09 -12.99 -15.39
CA GLU A 169 9.13 -13.67 -14.63
C GLU A 169 10.11 -12.68 -14.00
N VAL A 170 10.98 -13.21 -13.15
CA VAL A 170 12.02 -12.42 -12.48
C VAL A 170 13.05 -11.96 -13.51
N ASN A 171 13.41 -10.67 -13.45
CA ASN A 171 14.25 -9.94 -14.40
C ASN A 171 13.57 -9.61 -15.73
N ASP A 172 12.27 -9.79 -15.90
CA ASP A 172 11.60 -9.29 -17.10
C ASP A 172 11.52 -7.77 -17.14
N LYS A 173 11.67 -7.23 -18.36
CA LYS A 173 11.37 -5.85 -18.68
C LYS A 173 9.87 -5.73 -18.97
N VAL A 174 9.25 -4.79 -18.28
CA VAL A 174 7.81 -4.54 -18.36
C VAL A 174 7.58 -3.07 -18.67
N ILE A 175 6.64 -2.79 -19.56
CA ILE A 175 6.15 -1.44 -19.86
C ILE A 175 4.80 -1.27 -19.18
N LEU A 176 4.66 -0.24 -18.36
CA LEU A 176 3.39 0.17 -17.78
C LEU A 176 2.75 1.21 -18.70
N ASN A 177 1.65 0.83 -19.34
CA ASN A 177 0.97 1.65 -20.35
C ASN A 177 -0.13 2.54 -19.74
N LYS A 178 -0.69 2.13 -18.60
CA LYS A 178 -1.74 2.90 -17.90
C LYS A 178 -1.13 4.03 -17.06
N VAL A 179 -0.73 5.10 -17.73
CA VAL A 179 -0.19 6.31 -17.11
C VAL A 179 -1.27 7.38 -17.03
N LEU A 180 -1.59 7.83 -15.82
CA LEU A 180 -2.67 8.81 -15.58
C LEU A 180 -2.16 10.25 -15.60
N LEU A 181 -0.92 10.46 -15.16
CA LEU A 181 -0.32 11.79 -15.04
C LEU A 181 1.19 11.71 -15.20
N LEU A 182 1.77 12.70 -15.88
CA LEU A 182 3.21 12.94 -15.96
C LEU A 182 3.53 14.32 -15.41
N GLY A 183 4.61 14.45 -14.64
CA GLY A 183 5.03 15.71 -14.06
C GLY A 183 6.54 15.90 -14.15
N SER A 184 6.97 17.08 -14.57
CA SER A 184 8.35 17.56 -14.53
C SER A 184 8.41 18.86 -13.71
N SER A 185 9.59 19.45 -13.56
CA SER A 185 9.72 20.74 -12.88
C SER A 185 9.00 21.89 -13.60
N SER A 186 8.81 21.81 -14.93
CA SER A 186 8.27 22.88 -15.76
C SER A 186 6.81 22.64 -16.16
N GLN A 187 6.42 21.39 -16.34
CA GLN A 187 5.14 21.02 -16.93
C GLN A 187 4.50 19.86 -16.17
N THR A 188 3.17 19.85 -16.12
CA THR A 188 2.39 18.68 -15.69
C THR A 188 1.36 18.37 -16.76
N ILE A 189 1.35 17.12 -17.21
CA ILE A 189 0.43 16.60 -18.22
C ILE A 189 -0.56 15.68 -17.49
N VAL A 190 -1.84 16.05 -17.54
CA VAL A 190 -2.93 15.31 -16.88
C VAL A 190 -3.70 14.52 -17.93
N GLY A 191 -3.83 13.22 -17.75
CA GLY A 191 -4.53 12.31 -18.66
C GLY A 191 -6.05 12.43 -18.61
N ARG A 192 -6.71 11.88 -19.64
CA ARG A 192 -8.19 11.79 -19.72
C ARG A 192 -8.63 10.48 -20.40
N PRO A 193 -8.76 9.36 -19.68
CA PRO A 193 -8.22 9.06 -18.35
C PRO A 193 -6.71 8.76 -18.37
N ILE A 194 -6.16 8.30 -19.50
CA ILE A 194 -4.75 7.95 -19.68
C ILE A 194 -4.07 9.06 -20.52
N VAL A 195 -2.76 9.25 -20.33
CA VAL A 195 -1.94 10.12 -21.19
C VAL A 195 -1.52 9.34 -22.44
N PRO A 196 -1.84 9.79 -23.66
CA PRO A 196 -1.42 9.11 -24.89
C PRO A 196 0.11 9.12 -25.02
N ASP A 197 0.66 8.06 -25.60
CA ASP A 197 2.11 7.88 -25.87
C ASP A 197 3.03 7.95 -24.64
N ALA A 198 2.46 7.91 -23.44
CA ALA A 198 3.20 7.80 -22.20
C ALA A 198 3.52 6.33 -21.91
N ALA A 199 4.78 6.06 -21.55
CA ALA A 199 5.24 4.73 -21.20
C ALA A 199 6.20 4.80 -20.00
N VAL A 200 5.96 3.97 -18.99
CA VAL A 200 6.88 3.81 -17.87
C VAL A 200 7.54 2.44 -17.98
N HIS A 201 8.86 2.44 -18.15
CA HIS A 201 9.66 1.23 -18.21
C HIS A 201 10.02 0.80 -16.80
N ALA A 202 9.88 -0.51 -16.54
CA ALA A 202 10.18 -1.13 -15.27
C ALA A 202 10.83 -2.50 -15.48
N VAL A 203 11.49 -2.98 -14.43
CA VAL A 203 12.04 -4.34 -14.36
C VAL A 203 11.45 -5.04 -13.14
N VAL A 204 11.09 -6.31 -13.31
CA VAL A 204 10.68 -7.18 -12.21
C VAL A 204 11.93 -7.62 -11.44
N GLU A 205 12.08 -7.19 -10.19
CA GLU A 205 13.22 -7.60 -9.36
C GLU A 205 13.01 -8.96 -8.70
N GLU A 206 11.83 -9.16 -8.12
CA GLU A 206 11.49 -10.39 -7.39
C GLU A 206 9.97 -10.52 -7.21
N HIS A 207 9.53 -11.76 -6.98
CA HIS A 207 8.22 -12.06 -6.43
C HIS A 207 8.36 -12.38 -4.95
N ALA A 208 7.77 -11.56 -4.10
CA ALA A 208 7.91 -11.63 -2.65
C ALA A 208 6.58 -12.04 -2.00
N LEU A 209 6.68 -12.70 -0.84
CA LEU A 209 5.54 -12.91 0.04
C LEU A 209 5.48 -11.78 1.05
N ASP A 210 4.30 -11.19 1.23
CA ASP A 210 4.05 -10.20 2.25
C ASP A 210 4.15 -10.82 3.66
N ALA A 211 4.20 -9.95 4.67
CA ALA A 211 4.13 -10.32 6.06
C ALA A 211 2.91 -11.20 6.35
N LYS A 212 3.09 -12.18 7.25
CA LYS A 212 2.00 -13.08 7.64
C LYS A 212 0.91 -12.30 8.38
N VAL A 213 -0.27 -12.22 7.78
CA VAL A 213 -1.47 -11.69 8.41
C VAL A 213 -2.16 -12.83 9.16
N LEU A 214 -2.33 -12.70 10.48
CA LEU A 214 -3.02 -13.69 11.31
C LEU A 214 -4.51 -13.36 11.43
N ILE A 215 -5.34 -14.23 10.88
CA ILE A 215 -6.80 -14.15 10.95
C ILE A 215 -7.27 -15.02 12.11
N PHE A 216 -7.67 -14.38 13.20
CA PHE A 216 -8.23 -15.05 14.38
C PHE A 216 -9.73 -14.84 14.45
N LYS A 217 -10.49 -15.94 14.37
CA LYS A 217 -11.95 -15.96 14.49
C LYS A 217 -12.34 -16.61 15.82
N LYS A 218 -13.20 -15.96 16.60
CA LYS A 218 -13.71 -16.48 17.87
C LYS A 218 -15.17 -16.08 18.07
N LYS A 219 -16.02 -17.03 18.49
CA LYS A 219 -17.40 -16.73 18.94
C LYS A 219 -17.44 -16.78 20.46
N ARG A 220 -18.18 -15.86 21.09
CA ARG A 220 -18.30 -15.79 22.56
C ARG A 220 -19.21 -16.90 23.07
N ARG A 221 -18.85 -17.56 24.18
CA ARG A 221 -19.61 -18.65 24.83
C ARG A 221 -19.89 -19.90 23.96
N LYS A 222 -19.39 -19.92 22.72
CA LYS A 222 -19.31 -21.11 21.88
C LYS A 222 -17.85 -21.55 21.90
N ASN A 223 -17.57 -22.85 21.89
CA ASN A 223 -16.20 -23.38 21.82
C ASN A 223 -15.61 -23.26 20.39
N TYR A 224 -15.88 -22.13 19.73
CA TYR A 224 -15.41 -21.84 18.38
C TYR A 224 -14.28 -20.81 18.47
N ARG A 225 -13.08 -21.28 18.14
CA ARG A 225 -11.86 -20.48 17.94
C ARG A 225 -11.08 -21.08 16.77
N ARG A 226 -10.72 -20.27 15.79
CA ARG A 226 -9.92 -20.68 14.63
C ARG A 226 -8.87 -19.60 14.36
N THR A 227 -7.63 -20.02 14.13
CA THR A 227 -6.52 -19.14 13.74
C THR A 227 -6.03 -19.62 12.38
N LYS A 228 -6.03 -18.74 11.38
CA LYS A 228 -5.47 -18.99 10.05
C LYS A 228 -4.43 -17.92 9.73
N GLY A 229 -3.36 -18.28 9.02
CA GLY A 229 -2.44 -17.31 8.44
C GLY A 229 -2.77 -17.06 6.97
N HIS A 230 -2.59 -15.82 6.52
CA HIS A 230 -2.55 -15.44 5.11
C HIS A 230 -1.22 -14.76 4.80
N ARG A 231 -0.69 -15.00 3.60
CA ARG A 231 0.44 -14.25 3.04
C ARG A 231 0.08 -13.93 1.60
N GLN A 232 0.12 -12.65 1.26
CA GLN A 232 -0.17 -12.21 -0.10
C GLN A 232 1.10 -12.28 -0.94
N GLU A 233 1.00 -12.81 -2.16
CA GLU A 233 2.08 -12.70 -3.13
C GLU A 233 2.08 -11.31 -3.77
N LEU A 234 3.26 -10.71 -3.83
CA LEU A 234 3.51 -9.39 -4.38
C LEU A 234 4.61 -9.48 -5.43
N THR A 235 4.57 -8.59 -6.41
CA THR A 235 5.67 -8.38 -7.35
C THR A 235 6.35 -7.07 -7.04
N LYS A 236 7.67 -7.11 -6.87
CA LYS A 236 8.51 -5.93 -6.68
C LYS A 236 9.00 -5.44 -8.04
N LEU A 237 8.59 -4.23 -8.40
CA LEU A 237 9.01 -3.57 -9.63
C LEU A 237 10.02 -2.48 -9.32
N ARG A 238 11.05 -2.37 -10.16
CA ARG A 238 12.01 -1.28 -10.16
C ARG A 238 11.81 -0.44 -11.40
N ILE A 239 11.53 0.84 -11.22
CA ILE A 239 11.27 1.77 -12.32
C ILE A 239 12.59 2.20 -12.95
N THR A 240 12.68 2.14 -14.28
CA THR A 240 13.93 2.39 -15.02
C THR A 240 13.91 3.67 -15.83
N ASP A 241 12.80 3.99 -16.48
CA ASP A 241 12.66 5.17 -17.33
C ASP A 241 11.19 5.58 -17.42
N ILE A 242 10.95 6.87 -17.62
CA ILE A 242 9.62 7.44 -17.84
C ILE A 242 9.69 8.23 -19.14
N GLN A 243 8.76 7.96 -20.05
CA GLN A 243 8.68 8.54 -21.39
C GLN A 243 7.35 9.26 -21.58
N GLY A 244 7.32 10.22 -22.52
CA GLY A 244 6.12 11.02 -22.83
C GLY A 244 6.10 12.43 -22.22
N ILE A 245 7.19 12.88 -21.61
CA ILE A 245 7.34 14.27 -21.13
C ILE A 245 8.72 14.81 -21.49
N GLU A 246 8.79 16.11 -21.77
CA GLU A 246 10.05 16.81 -21.99
C GLU A 246 10.91 16.75 -20.74
N LYS A 247 12.14 16.24 -20.91
CA LYS A 247 13.09 16.10 -19.81
C LYS A 247 13.74 17.45 -19.56
N PRO A 248 13.80 17.94 -18.31
CA PRO A 248 14.53 19.16 -18.02
C PRO A 248 16.00 18.94 -18.35
N GLU A 249 16.60 19.88 -19.08
CA GLU A 249 18.02 19.83 -19.37
C GLU A 249 18.79 19.79 -18.05
N ASN A 250 19.68 18.79 -17.89
CA ASN A 250 20.60 18.76 -16.78
C ASN A 250 21.57 19.93 -16.97
N ILE A 251 21.27 21.08 -16.37
CA ILE A 251 22.24 22.16 -16.19
C ILE A 251 23.31 21.57 -15.27
N GLY A 252 24.32 20.95 -15.89
CA GLY A 252 25.41 20.30 -15.21
C GLY A 252 26.03 21.32 -14.28
N THR A 253 25.77 21.19 -12.98
CA THR A 253 26.47 21.96 -11.97
C THR A 253 27.89 21.42 -12.02
N GLN A 254 28.75 22.05 -12.82
CA GLN A 254 30.17 21.81 -12.79
C GLN A 254 30.59 22.03 -11.35
N LYS A 255 30.82 20.92 -10.64
CA LYS A 255 31.34 20.95 -9.28
C LYS A 255 32.59 21.83 -9.35
N PRO A 256 32.64 23.00 -8.66
CA PRO A 256 33.81 23.84 -8.74
C PRO A 256 34.98 22.99 -8.28
N LEU A 257 35.95 22.78 -9.17
CA LEU A 257 37.19 22.08 -8.85
C LEU A 257 37.75 22.76 -7.62
N ARG A 258 37.80 22.02 -6.51
CA ARG A 258 38.36 22.50 -5.24
C ARG A 258 39.74 23.08 -5.54
N ALA A 259 39.85 24.40 -5.53
CA ALA A 259 41.11 25.08 -5.72
C ALA A 259 42.09 24.56 -4.67
N ALA A 260 43.14 23.89 -5.12
CA ALA A 260 44.20 23.38 -4.26
C ALA A 260 44.81 24.57 -3.50
N VAL A 261 44.51 24.66 -2.21
CA VAL A 261 45.20 25.58 -1.29
C VAL A 261 46.65 25.12 -1.24
N LYS A 262 47.53 25.80 -1.99
CA LYS A 262 48.98 25.65 -1.87
C LYS A 262 49.35 25.99 -0.42
N LYS A 263 49.88 25.00 0.31
CA LYS A 263 50.54 25.24 1.60
C LYS A 263 51.70 26.20 1.35
N PRO A 264 51.88 27.28 2.14
CA PRO A 264 53.07 28.11 2.02
C PRO A 264 54.28 27.31 2.47
N GLU A 265 55.28 27.21 1.59
CA GLU A 265 56.60 26.67 1.91
C GLU A 265 57.24 27.58 2.98
N LYS A 266 57.68 26.97 4.09
CA LYS A 266 58.48 27.65 5.10
C LYS A 266 59.86 27.92 4.49
N ILE A 267 60.16 29.17 4.20
CA ILE A 267 61.51 29.63 3.89
C ILE A 267 62.34 29.49 5.18
N ALA A 268 63.38 28.67 5.13
CA ALA A 268 64.37 28.59 6.19
C ALA A 268 65.26 29.83 6.14
N VAL A 269 65.28 30.60 7.22
CA VAL A 269 66.26 31.67 7.45
C VAL A 269 67.57 30.99 7.86
N ALA A 270 68.61 31.15 7.04
CA ALA A 270 69.96 30.69 7.37
C ALA A 270 70.57 31.57 8.47
N ALA A 271 71.31 30.94 9.38
CA ALA A 271 72.04 31.55 10.49
C ALA A 271 73.35 32.21 10.03
#